data_AF-A0A7J4FHB5-F1
#
_entry.id   AF-A0A7J4FHB5-F1
#
_cell.length_a   1.000
_cell.length_b   1.000
_cell.length_c   1.000
_cell.angle_alpha   90.00
_cell.angle_beta   90.00
_cell.angle_gamma   90.00
#
_symmetry.space_group_name_H-M   'P 1'
#
loop_
_entity.id
_entity.type
_entity.pdbx_description
1 polymer ?
#
loop_
_entity_poly.entity_id
_entity_poly.type
_entity_poly.pdbx_seq_one_letter_code
_entity_poly.pdbx_strand_id
1 'polypeptide(L)' 'MIKSPGNEQSDILQVLSRVGGIKIVMVSRKISRAKLYKINLKHPLVNMLREYETKVSLQIAEEEAEKMKSQFL' A
#
# COMPACT_ATOMS: atom_id res chain seq x y z
N MET A 1 10.46 2.12 -6.16
CA MET A 1 11.22 3.11 -5.36
C MET A 1 10.67 4.49 -5.72
N ILE A 2 9.95 5.17 -4.82
CA ILE A 2 9.24 6.42 -5.18
C ILE A 2 10.21 7.60 -5.00
N LYS A 3 10.54 8.30 -6.08
CA LYS A 3 11.31 9.55 -6.06
C LYS A 3 10.32 10.69 -6.30
N SER A 4 10.11 11.55 -5.32
CA SER A 4 9.18 12.69 -5.41
C SER A 4 9.96 14.01 -5.41
N PRO A 5 9.61 14.99 -6.27
CA PRO A 5 10.26 16.30 -6.34
C PRO A 5 9.99 17.16 -5.08
N GLY A 6 10.93 18.06 -4.80
CA GLY A 6 11.25 18.61 -3.47
C GLY A 6 10.26 19.57 -2.80
N ASN A 7 8.97 19.50 -3.08
CA ASN A 7 7.99 20.45 -2.54
C ASN A 7 6.56 19.89 -2.46
N GLU A 8 6.20 18.88 -3.24
CA GLU A 8 4.91 18.15 -3.14
C GLU A 8 4.93 17.05 -2.06
N GLN A 9 6.13 16.67 -1.58
CA GLN A 9 6.31 15.64 -0.54
C GLN A 9 5.59 15.99 0.77
N SER A 10 5.45 17.29 1.07
CA SER A 10 4.70 17.81 2.21
C SER A 10 3.27 17.27 2.23
N ASP A 11 2.61 17.27 1.08
CA ASP A 11 1.16 17.13 1.01
C ASP A 11 0.77 15.64 0.95
N ILE A 12 1.53 14.82 0.23
CA ILE A 12 1.35 13.35 0.22
C ILE A 12 1.72 12.74 1.59
N LEU A 13 2.75 13.25 2.26
CA LEU A 13 3.13 12.79 3.60
C LEU A 13 2.14 13.27 4.68
N GLN A 14 1.50 14.43 4.48
CA GLN A 14 0.47 14.95 5.39
C GLN A 14 -0.87 14.21 5.25
N VAL A 15 -1.30 13.82 4.05
CA VAL A 15 -2.56 13.07 3.86
C VAL A 15 -2.55 11.70 4.57
N LEU A 16 -1.36 11.10 4.76
CA LEU A 16 -1.19 9.82 5.46
C LEU A 16 -0.75 9.98 6.93
N SER A 17 -0.88 11.18 7.50
CA SER A 17 -0.24 11.51 8.76
C SER A 17 -1.11 11.16 9.97
N ARG A 18 -0.73 10.03 10.60
CA ARG A 18 -1.04 9.58 11.96
C ARG A 18 -2.48 9.12 12.22
N VAL A 19 -2.63 7.80 12.35
CA VAL A 19 -3.71 7.17 13.12
C VAL A 19 -3.06 6.50 14.34
N GLY A 20 -3.46 6.86 15.56
CA GLY A 20 -3.02 6.17 16.78
C GLY A 20 -1.53 6.30 17.15
N GLY A 21 -0.85 7.37 16.72
CA GLY A 21 0.54 7.65 17.10
C GLY A 21 1.62 6.91 16.29
N ILE A 22 1.26 5.95 15.44
CA ILE A 22 2.18 5.22 14.57
C ILE A 22 2.16 5.85 13.16
N LYS A 23 3.33 5.99 12.53
CA LYS A 23 3.44 6.51 11.15
C LYS A 23 3.26 5.37 10.15
N ILE A 24 2.37 5.56 9.18
CA ILE A 24 2.15 4.65 8.04
C ILE A 24 3.40 4.64 7.13
N VAL A 25 4.08 5.78 7.01
CA VAL A 25 5.28 5.95 6.21
C VAL A 25 6.47 6.34 7.09
N MET A 26 7.60 5.65 6.93
CA MET A 26 8.83 5.86 7.69
C MET A 26 9.98 6.25 6.76
N VAL A 27 10.92 7.07 7.23
CA VAL A 27 12.16 7.34 6.49
C VAL A 27 13.00 6.06 6.48
N SER A 28 13.45 5.64 5.30
CA SER A 28 14.30 4.45 5.14
C SER A 28 15.78 4.81 5.10
N ARG A 29 16.17 5.82 4.32
CA ARG A 29 17.54 6.32 4.22
C ARG A 29 17.57 7.77 3.72
N LYS A 30 18.63 8.49 4.06
CA LYS A 30 18.93 9.81 3.48
C LYS A 30 20.08 9.64 2.47
N ILE A 31 19.89 10.11 1.24
CA ILE A 31 20.95 10.15 0.22
C ILE A 31 21.16 11.60 -0.16
N SER A 32 22.29 12.17 0.28
CA SER A 32 22.60 13.59 0.09
C SER A 32 21.42 14.46 0.59
N ARG A 33 20.79 15.23 -0.29
CA ARG A 33 19.63 16.10 0.01
C ARG A 33 18.28 15.35 -0.04
N ALA A 34 18.23 14.14 -0.57
CA ALA A 34 16.98 13.38 -0.70
C ALA A 34 16.73 12.49 0.53
N LYS A 35 15.48 12.47 0.99
CA LYS A 35 14.97 11.47 1.94
C LYS A 35 14.22 10.39 1.16
N LEU A 36 14.55 9.13 1.42
CA LEU A 36 13.74 8.01 0.95
C LEU A 36 12.80 7.57 2.05
N TYR A 37 11.60 7.18 1.63
CA TYR A 37 10.54 6.71 2.50
C TYR A 37 10.20 5.26 2.17
N LYS A 38 9.71 4.54 3.18
CA LYS A 38 9.18 3.18 3.07
C LYS A 38 7.86 3.08 3.82
N ILE A 39 6.99 2.19 3.37
CA ILE A 39 5.75 1.86 4.09
C ILE A 39 6.12 1.08 5.36
N ASN A 40 5.45 1.40 6.46
CA ASN A 40 5.53 0.62 7.68
C ASN A 40 4.61 -0.59 7.60
N LEU A 41 5.19 -1.74 7.25
CA LEU A 41 4.45 -3.00 7.16
C LEU A 41 3.88 -3.49 8.49
N LYS A 42 4.35 -2.95 9.63
CA LYS A 42 3.80 -3.27 10.96
C LYS A 42 2.60 -2.39 11.33
N HIS A 43 2.25 -1.42 10.49
CA HIS A 43 1.13 -0.53 10.78
C HIS A 43 -0.20 -1.29 10.66
N PRO A 44 -1.11 -1.21 11.66
CA PRO A 44 -2.38 -1.96 11.64
C PRO A 44 -3.20 -1.74 10.36
N LEU A 45 -3.30 -0.49 9.88
CA LEU A 45 -3.98 -0.19 8.61
C LEU A 45 -3.35 -0.90 7.39
N VAL A 46 -2.02 -1.03 7.35
CA VAL A 46 -1.34 -1.70 6.22
C VAL A 46 -1.66 -3.19 6.25
N ASN A 47 -1.72 -3.81 7.43
CA ASN A 47 -2.14 -5.20 7.58
C ASN A 47 -3.61 -5.41 7.15
N MET A 48 -4.51 -4.54 7.63
CA MET A 48 -5.92 -4.59 7.29
C MET A 48 -6.15 -4.48 5.76
N LEU A 49 -5.43 -3.57 5.10
CA LEU A 49 -5.51 -3.41 3.65
C LEU A 49 -5.01 -4.65 2.90
N ARG A 50 -3.94 -5.30 3.37
CA ARG A 50 -3.43 -6.55 2.77
C ARG A 50 -4.39 -7.71 2.93
N GLU A 51 -5.02 -7.84 4.10
CA GLU A 51 -6.02 -8.86 4.35
C GLU A 51 -7.25 -8.65 3.45
N TYR A 52 -7.67 -7.40 3.29
CA TYR A 52 -8.77 -7.05 2.40
C TYR A 52 -8.43 -7.33 0.93
N GLU A 53 -7.26 -6.89 0.47
CA GLU A 53 -6.73 -7.17 -0.87
C GLU A 53 -6.75 -8.68 -1.15
N THR A 54 -6.23 -9.50 -0.23
CA THR A 54 -6.19 -10.96 -0.37
C THR A 54 -7.59 -11.55 -0.53
N LYS A 55 -8.56 -11.12 0.28
CA LYS A 55 -9.95 -11.61 0.21
C LYS A 55 -10.60 -11.27 -1.13
N VAL A 56 -10.45 -10.03 -1.59
CA VAL A 56 -11.01 -9.58 -2.86
C VAL A 56 -10.34 -10.32 -4.02
N SER A 57 -9.02 -10.48 -4.00
CA SER A 57 -8.31 -11.25 -5.03
C SER A 57 -8.77 -12.71 -5.09
N LEU A 58 -9.04 -13.34 -3.96
CA LEU A 58 -9.56 -14.71 -3.92
C LEU A 58 -10.95 -14.80 -4.55
N GLN A 59 -11.86 -13.89 -4.20
CA GLN A 59 -13.21 -13.83 -4.77
C GLN A 59 -13.16 -13.66 -6.29
N ILE A 60 -12.31 -12.77 -6.79
CA ILE A 60 -12.14 -12.56 -8.23
C ILE A 60 -11.62 -13.83 -8.91
N ALA A 61 -10.62 -14.50 -8.31
CA ALA A 61 -10.07 -15.74 -8.87
C ALA A 61 -11.11 -16.87 -8.92
N GLU A 62 -11.96 -16.98 -7.91
CA GLU A 62 -13.09 -17.93 -7.88
C GLU A 62 -14.11 -17.61 -8.97
N GLU A 63 -14.51 -16.35 -9.12
CA GLU A 63 -15.43 -15.91 -10.17
C GLU A 63 -14.86 -16.17 -11.58
N GLU A 64 -13.57 -15.92 -11.80
CA GLU A 64 -12.90 -16.20 -13.07
C GLU A 64 -12.84 -17.70 -13.35
N ALA A 65 -12.53 -18.53 -12.34
CA ALA A 65 -12.51 -19.98 -12.48
C ALA A 65 -13.89 -20.57 -12.84
N GLU A 66 -14.96 -20.06 -12.22
CA GLU A 66 -16.33 -20.47 -12.56
C GLU A 66 -16.74 -20.04 -13.98
N LYS A 67 -16.38 -18.82 -14.40
CA LYS A 67 -16.58 -18.38 -15.79
C LYS A 67 -15.89 -19.31 -16.78
N MET A 68 -14.64 -19.69 -16.52
CA MET A 68 -13.91 -20.63 -17.37
C MET A 68 -14.62 -21.98 -17.44
N LYS A 69 -15.04 -22.57 -16.31
CA LYS A 69 -15.78 -23.85 -16.30
C LYS A 69 -17.06 -23.78 -17.13
N SER A 70 -17.83 -22.69 -17.00
CA SER A 70 -19.08 -22.49 -17.74
C SER A 70 -18.89 -22.25 -19.24
N GLN A 71 -17.69 -21.82 -19.65
CA GLN A 71 -17.36 -21.57 -21.06
C GLN A 71 -16.90 -22.83 -21.80
N PHE A 72 -16.52 -23.89 -21.08
CA PHE A 72 -16.11 -25.19 -21.64
C PHE A 72 -17.19 -26.28 -21.50
N LEU A 73 -18.37 -25.93 -20.96
CA LEU A 73 -19.59 -26.76 -20.90
C LEU A 73 -20.61 -26.26 -21.93
#